data_AF-A0A2Z6SLB0-F1
#
_entry.id   AF-A0A2Z6SLB0-F1
#
_cell.length_a   1.000
_cell.length_b   1.000
_cell.length_c   1.000
_cell.angle_alpha   90.00
_cell.angle_beta   90.00
_cell.angle_gamma   90.00
#
_symmetry.space_group_name_H-M   'P 1'
#
loop_
_entity.id
_entity.type
_entity.pdbx_description
1 polymer ?
#
loop_
_entity_poly.entity_id
_entity_poly.type
_entity_poly.pdbx_seq_one_letter_code
_entity_poly.pdbx_strand_id
1 'polypeptide(L)' 'MSLWVENTTARGVTLTDLLIKKKARVFIQAFNIQESELVFLNGWLEKFKKRNNIQRYCAYREAGSALLESLVEE' A
#
# COMPACT_ATOMS: atom_id res chain seq x y z
N MET A 1 6.81 -11.57 -2.00
CA MET A 1 6.04 -10.35 -2.33
C MET A 1 6.76 -9.05 -1.94
N SER A 2 7.73 -9.05 -1.02
CA SER A 2 8.44 -7.84 -0.59
C SER A 2 9.20 -7.13 -1.72
N LEU A 3 9.88 -7.87 -2.61
CA LEU A 3 10.55 -7.28 -3.78
C LEU A 3 9.58 -6.59 -4.76
N TRP A 4 8.36 -7.12 -4.89
CA TRP A 4 7.31 -6.43 -5.66
C TRP A 4 6.86 -5.14 -4.97
N VAL A 5 6.73 -5.15 -3.63
CA VAL A 5 6.40 -3.95 -2.86
C VAL A 5 7.47 -2.89 -3.09
N GLU A 6 8.74 -3.21 -2.85
CA GLU A 6 9.89 -2.31 -3.03
C GLU A 6 9.94 -1.70 -4.44
N ASN A 7 9.83 -2.52 -5.49
CA ASN A 7 9.83 -2.03 -6.86
C ASN A 7 8.61 -1.15 -7.18
N THR A 8 7.47 -1.42 -6.55
CA THR A 8 6.24 -0.64 -6.80
C THR A 8 6.30 0.71 -6.07
N THR A 9 6.77 0.75 -4.82
CA THR A 9 7.01 2.00 -4.10
C THR A 9 8.16 2.82 -4.70
N ALA A 10 9.23 2.19 -5.17
CA ALA A 10 10.32 2.89 -5.88
C ALA A 10 9.85 3.60 -7.15
N ARG A 11 8.78 3.10 -7.78
CA ARG A 11 8.13 3.72 -8.94
C ARG A 11 7.08 4.78 -8.56
N GLY A 12 6.98 5.14 -7.28
CA GLY A 12 6.03 6.14 -6.77
C GLY A 12 4.58 5.67 -6.74
N VAL A 13 4.30 4.37 -6.86
CA VAL A 13 2.93 3.86 -6.87
C VAL A 13 2.44 3.61 -5.45
N THR A 14 1.32 4.23 -5.09
CA THR A 14 0.66 3.99 -3.80
C THR A 14 0.03 2.60 -3.74
N LEU A 15 0.49 1.79 -2.78
CA LEU A 15 -0.01 0.43 -2.57
C LEU A 15 -1.33 0.44 -1.78
N THR A 16 -2.44 0.46 -2.51
CA THR A 16 -3.79 0.35 -1.92
C THR A 16 -4.16 -1.09 -1.58
N ASP A 17 -5.10 -1.27 -0.66
CA ASP A 17 -5.64 -2.56 -0.23
C ASP A 17 -6.12 -3.39 -1.42
N LEU A 18 -6.78 -2.75 -2.39
CA LEU A 18 -7.27 -3.39 -3.60
C LEU A 18 -6.12 -3.91 -4.48
N LEU A 19 -5.05 -3.10 -4.65
CA LEU A 19 -3.86 -3.48 -5.41
C LEU A 19 -3.15 -4.66 -4.78
N ILE A 20 -2.98 -4.65 -3.46
CA ILE A 20 -2.37 -5.74 -2.70
C ILE A 20 -3.19 -7.03 -2.85
N LYS A 21 -4.52 -6.96 -2.69
CA LYS A 21 -5.42 -8.11 -2.88
C LYS A 21 -5.37 -8.66 -4.30
N LYS A 22 -5.41 -7.77 -5.31
CA LYS A 22 -5.33 -8.17 -6.72
C LYS A 22 -4.00 -8.85 -7.03
N LYS A 23 -2.88 -8.32 -6.54
CA LYS A 23 -1.57 -8.95 -6.72
C LYS A 23 -1.50 -10.30 -6.01
N ALA A 24 -2.02 -10.41 -4.79
CA ALA A 24 -2.08 -11.67 -4.06
C ALA A 24 -2.83 -12.77 -4.84
N ARG A 25 -3.98 -12.45 -5.45
CA ARG A 25 -4.71 -13.39 -6.31
C ARG A 25 -3.91 -13.89 -7.51
N VAL A 26 -3.17 -12.99 -8.17
CA VAL A 26 -2.27 -13.38 -9.28
C VAL A 26 -1.20 -14.35 -8.79
N PHE A 27 -0.65 -14.14 -7.59
CA PHE A 27 0.30 -15.08 -6.98
C PHE A 27 -0.36 -16.45 -6.70
N ILE A 28 -1.57 -16.49 -6.13
CA ILE A 28 -2.30 -17.77 -5.90
C ILE A 28 -2.41 -18.56 -7.20
N GLN A 29 -2.91 -17.90 -8.25
CA GLN A 29 -3.10 -18.51 -9.56
C GLN A 29 -1.78 -19.01 -10.15
N ALA A 30 -0.71 -18.20 -10.06
CA ALA A 30 0.60 -18.57 -10.60
C ALA A 30 1.25 -19.76 -9.87
N PHE A 31 0.97 -19.92 -8.58
CA PHE A 31 1.53 -21.00 -7.76
C PHE A 31 0.55 -22.17 -7.56
N ASN A 32 -0.60 -22.16 -8.23
CA ASN A 32 -1.67 -23.15 -8.10
C ASN A 32 -2.07 -23.44 -6.65
N ILE A 33 -2.04 -22.41 -5.81
CA ILE A 33 -2.43 -22.49 -4.40
C ILE A 33 -3.96 -22.44 -4.34
N GLN A 34 -4.59 -23.17 -3.42
CA GLN A 34 -6.03 -23.07 -3.26
C GLN A 34 -6.40 -21.70 -2.67
N GLU A 35 -7.41 -21.03 -3.22
CA GLU A 35 -7.87 -19.74 -2.69
C GLU A 35 -8.36 -19.84 -1.24
N SER A 36 -8.75 -21.05 -0.80
CA SER A 36 -9.07 -21.40 0.59
C SER A 36 -7.86 -21.31 1.56
N GLU A 37 -6.64 -21.54 1.08
CA GLU A 37 -5.42 -21.33 1.87
C GLU A 37 -5.06 -19.85 2.00
N LEU A 38 -5.53 -19.06 1.03
CA LEU A 38 -5.43 -17.62 1.04
C LEU A 38 -6.76 -16.96 1.38
N VAL A 39 -7.60 -17.63 2.18
CA VAL A 39 -8.64 -16.95 2.93
C VAL A 39 -7.94 -15.76 3.56
N PHE A 40 -8.32 -14.58 3.09
CA PHE A 40 -7.90 -13.30 3.65
C PHE A 40 -8.51 -13.25 5.06
N LEU A 41 -8.05 -14.13 5.96
CA LEU A 41 -8.33 -14.11 7.38
C LEU A 41 -8.15 -12.65 7.77
N ASN A 42 -9.12 -12.09 8.48
CA ASN A 42 -9.34 -10.65 8.63
C ASN A 42 -8.12 -9.81 9.12
N GLY A 43 -6.94 -10.41 9.32
CA GLY A 43 -5.66 -9.74 9.56
C GLY A 43 -4.50 -10.08 8.60
N TRP A 44 -4.64 -10.89 7.54
CA TRP A 44 -3.50 -11.15 6.62
C TRP A 44 -3.04 -9.86 5.96
N LEU A 45 -3.98 -9.06 5.45
CA LEU A 45 -3.66 -7.79 4.80
C LEU A 45 -2.99 -6.82 5.78
N GLU A 46 -3.47 -6.74 7.02
CA GLU A 46 -2.87 -5.88 8.04
C GLU A 46 -1.46 -6.36 8.43
N LYS A 47 -1.27 -7.68 8.61
CA LYS A 47 0.05 -8.29 8.85
C LYS A 47 0.99 -8.06 7.67
N PHE A 48 0.50 -8.18 6.44
CA PHE A 48 1.27 -7.93 5.23
C PHE A 48 1.75 -6.48 5.17
N LYS A 49 0.85 -5.52 5.40
CA LYS A 49 1.20 -4.10 5.44
C LYS A 49 2.22 -3.80 6.54
N LYS A 50 2.00 -4.32 7.75
CA LYS A 50 2.92 -4.17 8.88
C LYS A 50 4.31 -4.73 8.58
N ARG A 51 4.40 -5.90 7.96
CA ARG A 51 5.68 -6.53 7.57
C ARG A 51 6.45 -5.76 6.51
N ASN A 52 5.75 -5.05 5.62
CA ASN A 52 6.37 -4.32 4.52
C ASN A 52 6.38 -2.81 4.74
N ASN A 53 6.16 -2.34 5.98
CA ASN A 53 6.10 -0.92 6.35
C ASN A 53 5.17 -0.09 5.44
N ILE A 54 4.11 -0.70 4.91
CA ILE A 54 3.08 0.00 4.13
C ILE A 54 2.19 0.71 5.13
N GLN A 55 2.53 1.94 5.48
CA GLN A 55 1.70 2.77 6.34
C GLN A 55 0.33 2.97 5.68
N ARG A 56 -0.76 3.02 6.48
CA ARG A 56 -2.04 3.56 6.01
C ARG A 56 -1.74 5.00 5.60
N TYR A 57 -1.56 5.23 4.31
CA TYR A 57 -1.60 6.58 3.77
C TYR A 57 -3.05 7.04 3.95
N CYS A 58 -3.35 7.61 5.11
CA CYS A 58 -4.48 8.51 5.21
C CYS A 58 -4.13 9.65 4.26
N ALA A 59 -4.80 9.70 3.11
CA ALA A 59 -4.76 10.85 2.21
C ALA A 59 -5.41 12.05 2.94
N TYR A 60 -4.71 12.58 3.95
CA TYR A 60 -5.01 13.85 4.59
C TYR A 60 -3.96 14.89 4.13
N ARG A 61 -3.65 14.87 2.85
CA ARG A 61 -2.64 15.75 2.27
C ARG A 61 -3.16 16.41 1.01
N GLU A 62 -4.35 17.00 1.11
CA GLU A 62 -4.88 17.92 0.09
C GLU A 62 -6.00 18.85 0.60
N ALA A 63 -5.99 19.21 1.89
CA ALA A 63 -6.86 20.27 2.41
C ALA A 63 -6.14 21.21 3.40
N GLY A 64 -4.81 21.27 3.33
CA GLY A 64 -4.00 22.03 4.29
C GLY A 64 -2.70 22.61 3.74
N SER A 65 -2.46 22.57 2.42
CA SER A 65 -1.48 23.49 1.82
C SER A 65 -2.18 24.82 1.54
N ALA A 66 -2.73 25.42 2.60
CA ALA A 66 -2.69 26.87 2.68
C ALA A 66 -1.21 27.22 2.73
N LEU A 67 -0.75 27.79 1.62
CA LEU A 67 0.52 28.48 1.45
C LEU A 67 0.72 29.42 2.66
N LEU A 68 1.49 29.01 3.66
CA LEU A 68 1.84 29.88 4.78
C LEU A 68 3.36 30.01 4.86
N GLU A 69 3.79 31.27 4.88
CA GLU A 69 5.15 31.79 5.08
C GLU A 69 6.11 31.64 3.88
N SER A 70 6.75 32.67 3.34
CA SER A 70 7.06 34.00 3.86
C SER A 70 7.39 34.97 2.70
N LEU A 71 6.64 36.05 2.53
CA LEU A 71 7.23 37.32 2.07
C LEU A 71 7.16 38.25 3.28
N VAL A 72 8.32 38.34 3.94
CA VAL A 72 8.63 39.28 5.01
C VAL A 72 8.30 40.69 4.54
N GLU A 73 7.57 41.41 5.39
CA GLU A 73 7.37 42.86 5.29
C GLU A 73 8.72 43.59 5.39
N GLU A 74 9.03 44.43 4.40
CA GLU A 74 9.59 45.79 4.57
C GLU A 74 9.18 46.67 3.38
#